data_AF-A0A960C3E7-F1
#
_entry.id   AF-A0A960C3E7-F1
#
_cell.length_a   1.000
_cell.length_b   1.000
_cell.length_c   1.000
_cell.angle_alpha   90.00
_cell.angle_beta   90.00
_cell.angle_gamma   90.00
#
_symmetry.space_group_name_H-M   'P 1'
#
loop_
_entity.id
_entity.type
_entity.pdbx_description
1 polymer ?
#
loop_
_entity_poly.entity_id
_entity_poly.type
_entity_poly.pdbx_seq_one_letter_code
_entity_poly.pdbx_strand_id
1 'polypeptide(L)'
;MLGQARRETAVSELPAPAAASLAAPAATALVQPAAAENIALIMGGSGTPIPSESYIEAAFGLYVEPHAPVGTIPQQLVTPEGLYPITPYPYVKVLPLSVSVGQGNQILYDEVLQQLAEDNTLTVFGYSQSAIISSLVMNQDNADCVNTTNCGLDPDMPVNFVLIGNEMNPNGGFLSRFPGLNLPSLGIPFYGPTPEDTFPVANYMLEYDGFADFPQYPGNFLSSLNAALGIGFVHGTYLDLTEEQVAAAIELPTSSDTQKYYVIPTENLPLLTPIRAIPLIGGPIADLLQPALRVIVNLGYGDPKYGWSQGLANVETPFGVFPDVDWGETIGLFFEGVVQGVNDFIADITPGGSMWQELDSHIAGATSAMTALTALPSVTADGIIPT
;
A
#
# COMPACT_ATOMS: atom_id res chain seq x y z
N MET A 1 84.78 -38.43 -59.46
CA MET A 1 83.39 -38.05 -59.78
C MET A 1 82.49 -38.63 -58.72
N LEU A 2 81.63 -37.80 -58.10
CA LEU A 2 80.42 -38.13 -57.32
C LEU A 2 80.60 -39.20 -56.22
N GLY A 3 80.45 -38.95 -54.92
CA GLY A 3 79.65 -38.00 -54.16
C GLY A 3 79.05 -38.79 -52.99
N GLN A 4 79.21 -38.38 -51.73
CA GLN A 4 78.46 -38.96 -50.62
C GLN A 4 78.40 -38.05 -49.38
N ALA A 5 77.15 -37.73 -49.04
CA ALA A 5 76.51 -37.57 -47.73
C ALA A 5 77.14 -36.70 -46.61
N ARG A 6 76.38 -35.64 -46.28
CA ARG A 6 76.40 -34.83 -45.04
C ARG A 6 76.33 -35.68 -43.76
N ARG A 7 77.11 -35.26 -42.76
CA ARG A 7 76.83 -35.47 -41.32
C ARG A 7 76.57 -34.10 -40.70
N GLU A 8 75.39 -33.91 -40.13
CA GLU A 8 75.07 -32.79 -39.24
C GLU A 8 75.46 -33.18 -37.82
N THR A 9 76.19 -32.30 -37.13
CA THR A 9 76.54 -32.42 -35.71
C THR A 9 76.03 -31.16 -35.03
N ALA A 10 75.19 -31.35 -34.00
CA ALA A 10 74.58 -30.27 -33.23
C ALA A 10 75.62 -29.47 -32.45
N VAL A 11 75.48 -28.14 -32.44
CA VAL A 11 76.23 -27.23 -31.58
C VAL A 11 75.24 -26.68 -30.54
N SER A 12 75.61 -26.86 -29.27
CA SER A 12 74.93 -26.33 -28.09
C SER A 12 75.34 -24.87 -27.88
N GLU A 13 74.39 -23.94 -27.92
CA GLU A 13 74.59 -22.56 -27.49
C GLU A 13 73.83 -22.33 -26.16
N LEU A 14 74.58 -21.87 -25.15
CA LEU A 14 74.07 -21.51 -23.83
C LEU A 14 73.31 -20.17 -23.91
N PRO A 15 72.15 -20.01 -23.24
CA PRO A 15 71.43 -18.74 -23.22
C PRO A 15 72.09 -17.73 -22.25
N ALA A 16 72.06 -16.45 -22.66
CA ALA A 16 72.50 -15.29 -21.89
C ALA A 16 71.64 -15.05 -20.63
N PRO A 17 72.16 -14.38 -19.59
CA PRO A 17 71.43 -14.21 -18.33
C PRO A 17 70.26 -13.22 -18.49
N ALA A 18 69.06 -13.65 -18.09
CA ALA A 18 67.88 -12.80 -18.01
C ALA A 18 68.03 -11.81 -16.84
N ALA A 19 67.78 -10.54 -17.09
CA ALA A 19 67.67 -9.52 -16.06
C ALA A 19 66.45 -9.83 -15.16
N ALA A 20 66.69 -9.99 -13.85
CA ALA A 20 65.64 -10.16 -12.86
C ALA A 20 64.89 -8.83 -12.68
N SER A 21 63.67 -8.75 -13.20
CA SER A 21 62.69 -7.76 -12.77
C SER A 21 62.16 -8.17 -11.40
N LEU A 22 62.45 -7.38 -10.37
CA LEU A 22 61.80 -7.51 -9.07
C LEU A 22 60.34 -7.07 -9.23
N ALA A 23 59.44 -8.03 -9.42
CA ALA A 23 58.01 -7.79 -9.29
C ALA A 23 57.72 -7.41 -7.84
N ALA A 24 57.27 -6.16 -7.63
CA ALA A 24 56.70 -5.76 -6.36
C ALA A 24 55.46 -6.65 -6.08
N PRO A 25 55.24 -7.10 -4.83
CA PRO A 25 54.02 -7.83 -4.52
C PRO A 25 52.83 -6.92 -4.82
N ALA A 26 51.89 -7.40 -5.63
CA ALA A 26 50.62 -6.74 -5.81
C ALA A 26 49.99 -6.61 -4.42
N ALA A 27 49.79 -5.38 -3.95
CA ALA A 27 48.99 -5.14 -2.78
C ALA A 27 47.59 -5.68 -3.07
N THR A 28 47.23 -6.79 -2.45
CA THR A 28 45.84 -7.18 -2.29
C THR A 28 45.16 -6.00 -1.62
N ALA A 29 44.38 -5.23 -2.39
CA ALA A 29 43.46 -4.28 -1.80
C ALA A 29 42.58 -5.09 -0.85
N LEU A 30 42.72 -4.85 0.45
CA LEU A 30 41.74 -5.28 1.42
C LEU A 30 40.46 -4.55 1.01
N VAL A 31 39.56 -5.24 0.32
CA VAL A 31 38.17 -4.79 0.20
C VAL A 31 37.69 -4.76 1.63
N GLN A 32 37.58 -3.56 2.21
CA GLN A 32 36.90 -3.44 3.47
C GLN A 32 35.45 -3.86 3.21
N PRO A 33 34.87 -4.73 4.04
CA PRO A 33 33.43 -4.96 3.95
C PRO A 33 32.75 -3.60 4.07
N ALA A 34 31.72 -3.36 3.24
CA ALA A 34 30.84 -2.23 3.43
C ALA A 34 30.34 -2.26 4.88
N ALA A 35 30.22 -1.10 5.52
CA ALA A 35 29.63 -1.05 6.85
C ALA A 35 28.16 -1.47 6.73
N ALA A 36 27.69 -2.33 7.62
CA ALA A 36 26.28 -2.70 7.72
C ALA A 36 25.39 -1.44 7.75
N GLU A 37 24.34 -1.44 6.93
CA GLU A 37 23.37 -0.35 6.80
C GLU A 37 21.99 -0.78 7.33
N ASN A 38 21.13 0.19 7.63
CA ASN A 38 19.72 -0.05 7.87
C ASN A 38 18.98 0.27 6.58
N ILE A 39 18.31 -0.71 5.98
CA ILE A 39 17.68 -0.58 4.67
C ILE A 39 16.16 -0.69 4.82
N ALA A 40 15.43 0.20 4.16
CA ALA A 40 13.99 0.07 4.01
C ALA A 40 13.65 -0.41 2.60
N LEU A 41 13.17 -1.65 2.46
CA LEU A 41 12.71 -2.18 1.18
C LEU A 41 11.26 -1.75 0.96
N ILE A 42 11.01 -0.88 -0.02
CA ILE A 42 9.70 -0.28 -0.27
C ILE A 42 9.14 -0.79 -1.60
N MET A 43 8.04 -1.53 -1.52
CA MET A 43 7.29 -2.06 -2.66
C MET A 43 6.06 -1.21 -2.98
N GLY A 44 5.58 -1.32 -4.22
CA GLY A 44 4.33 -0.71 -4.66
C GLY A 44 3.11 -1.56 -4.31
N GLY A 45 1.91 -1.01 -4.49
CA GLY A 45 0.68 -1.80 -4.51
C GLY A 45 0.23 -2.13 -5.94
N SER A 46 -0.89 -2.84 -6.07
CA SER A 46 -1.46 -3.25 -7.37
C SER A 46 -1.50 -2.09 -8.39
N GLY A 47 -0.96 -2.31 -9.58
CA GLY A 47 -0.85 -1.29 -10.63
C GLY A 47 0.38 -0.37 -10.52
N THR A 48 1.21 -0.56 -9.50
CA THR A 48 2.43 0.23 -9.24
C THR A 48 3.68 -0.68 -9.15
N PRO A 49 4.03 -1.43 -10.20
CA PRO A 49 5.17 -2.36 -10.16
C PRO A 49 6.53 -1.66 -9.99
N ILE A 50 6.61 -0.40 -10.40
CA ILE A 50 7.82 0.43 -10.29
C ILE A 50 7.42 1.71 -9.55
N PRO A 51 7.50 1.75 -8.21
CA PRO A 51 7.16 2.92 -7.41
C PRO A 51 7.98 4.16 -7.79
N SER A 52 7.38 5.33 -7.98
CA SER A 52 8.16 6.56 -8.25
C SER A 52 8.97 6.99 -7.03
N GLU A 53 9.98 7.84 -7.24
CA GLU A 53 10.74 8.45 -6.13
C GLU A 53 9.82 9.16 -5.13
N SER A 54 8.83 9.91 -5.62
CA SER A 54 7.82 10.57 -4.76
C SER A 54 6.97 9.58 -3.95
N TYR A 55 6.70 8.39 -4.49
CA TYR A 55 6.01 7.33 -3.75
C TYR A 55 6.91 6.81 -2.63
N ILE A 56 8.18 6.55 -2.94
CA ILE A 56 9.16 6.05 -1.97
C ILE A 56 9.34 7.06 -0.83
N GLU A 57 9.48 8.34 -1.15
CA GLU A 57 9.60 9.42 -0.15
C GLU A 57 8.35 9.52 0.74
N ALA A 58 7.15 9.50 0.15
CA ALA A 58 5.90 9.57 0.90
C ALA A 58 5.70 8.34 1.81
N ALA A 59 5.90 7.14 1.28
CA ALA A 59 5.82 5.89 2.05
C ALA A 59 6.84 5.89 3.20
N PHE A 60 8.07 6.32 2.91
CA PHE A 60 9.13 6.36 3.91
C PHE A 60 8.81 7.36 5.03
N GLY A 61 8.53 8.62 4.69
CA GLY A 61 8.30 9.67 5.68
C GLY A 61 7.02 9.47 6.51
N LEU A 62 5.92 9.05 5.88
CA LEU A 62 4.65 8.87 6.59
C LEU A 62 4.64 7.63 7.48
N TYR A 63 5.20 6.51 7.02
CA TYR A 63 4.97 5.21 7.64
C TYR A 63 6.24 4.47 8.05
N VAL A 64 7.32 4.51 7.27
CA VAL A 64 8.50 3.68 7.57
C VAL A 64 9.40 4.31 8.63
N GLU A 65 9.72 5.59 8.49
CA GLU A 65 10.65 6.31 9.36
C GLU A 65 10.30 6.18 10.86
N PRO A 66 9.02 6.27 11.29
CA PRO A 66 8.66 6.11 12.71
C PRO A 66 8.95 4.72 13.30
N HIS A 67 9.08 3.69 12.44
CA HIS A 67 9.23 2.28 12.83
C HIS A 67 10.57 1.67 12.38
N ALA A 68 11.47 2.49 11.81
CA ALA A 68 12.77 2.07 11.33
C ALA A 68 13.90 2.68 12.16
N PRO A 69 15.09 2.04 12.23
CA PRO A 69 16.25 2.64 12.87
C PRO A 69 16.60 4.00 12.26
N VAL A 70 17.11 4.93 13.08
CA VAL A 70 17.57 6.25 12.60
C VAL A 70 18.67 6.06 11.54
N GLY A 71 18.55 6.81 10.44
CA GLY A 71 19.47 6.73 9.31
C GLY A 71 19.19 5.58 8.35
N THR A 72 18.00 4.95 8.43
CA THR A 72 17.54 3.96 7.45
C THR A 72 17.49 4.56 6.05
N ILE A 73 17.99 3.81 5.07
CA ILE A 73 18.07 4.22 3.66
C ILE A 73 16.91 3.57 2.90
N PRO A 74 15.96 4.34 2.34
CA PRO A 74 14.89 3.79 1.52
C PRO A 74 15.43 3.29 0.19
N GLN A 75 15.05 2.06 -0.16
CA GLN A 75 15.36 1.40 -1.42
C GLN A 75 14.08 0.90 -2.08
N GLN A 76 13.95 1.16 -3.38
CA GLN A 76 12.85 0.63 -4.17
C GLN A 76 13.03 -0.87 -4.38
N LEU A 77 11.98 -1.65 -4.13
CA LEU A 77 11.89 -3.04 -4.55
C LEU A 77 10.79 -3.19 -5.61
N VAL A 78 11.18 -3.67 -6.79
CA VAL A 78 10.28 -3.86 -7.94
C VAL A 78 9.64 -5.24 -7.86
N THR A 79 8.32 -5.26 -7.77
CA THR A 79 7.48 -6.47 -7.77
C THR A 79 6.45 -6.39 -8.91
N PRO A 80 5.79 -7.50 -9.30
CA PRO A 80 4.95 -7.49 -10.49
C PRO A 80 3.64 -6.69 -10.34
N GLU A 81 3.08 -6.62 -9.13
CA GLU A 81 1.91 -5.80 -8.76
C GLU A 81 0.71 -5.88 -9.73
N GLY A 82 0.43 -7.07 -10.26
CA GLY A 82 -0.70 -7.34 -11.15
C GLY A 82 -1.97 -7.77 -10.41
N LEU A 83 -3.13 -7.20 -10.77
CA LEU A 83 -4.42 -7.54 -10.17
C LEU A 83 -5.52 -7.65 -11.25
N TYR A 84 -5.39 -8.61 -12.17
CA TYR A 84 -6.46 -8.91 -13.13
C TYR A 84 -7.68 -9.55 -12.41
N PRO A 85 -8.93 -9.15 -12.72
CA PRO A 85 -9.37 -8.12 -13.67
C PRO A 85 -9.65 -6.74 -13.03
N ILE A 86 -9.28 -6.53 -11.76
CA ILE A 86 -9.68 -5.35 -10.99
C ILE A 86 -8.96 -4.09 -11.46
N THR A 87 -7.65 -4.15 -11.76
CA THR A 87 -6.89 -3.01 -12.28
C THR A 87 -7.20 -2.80 -13.78
N PRO A 88 -7.86 -1.69 -14.19
CA PRO A 88 -8.26 -1.46 -15.57
C PRO A 88 -7.12 -0.89 -16.45
N TYR A 89 -7.43 -0.62 -17.73
CA TYR A 89 -6.54 -0.02 -18.76
C TYR A 89 -5.65 1.14 -18.24
N PRO A 90 -4.37 1.30 -18.68
CA PRO A 90 -3.71 0.70 -19.86
C PRO A 90 -3.26 -0.76 -19.69
N TYR A 91 -3.52 -1.35 -18.53
CA TYR A 91 -2.98 -2.64 -18.11
C TYR A 91 -3.70 -3.88 -18.70
N VAL A 92 -3.91 -3.93 -20.03
CA VAL A 92 -4.61 -5.05 -20.71
C VAL A 92 -3.86 -6.39 -20.71
N LYS A 93 -2.72 -6.49 -20.00
CA LYS A 93 -1.90 -7.70 -19.81
C LYS A 93 -1.32 -7.78 -18.39
N VAL A 94 -2.13 -7.52 -17.35
CA VAL A 94 -1.72 -7.77 -15.97
C VAL A 94 -1.84 -9.23 -15.57
N LEU A 95 -0.97 -9.66 -14.67
CA LEU A 95 -1.03 -10.98 -14.04
C LEU A 95 -2.30 -11.10 -13.18
N PRO A 96 -2.90 -12.30 -13.08
CA PRO A 96 -3.79 -12.63 -11.97
C PRO A 96 -3.08 -12.46 -10.63
N LEU A 97 -3.82 -12.11 -9.57
CA LEU A 97 -3.26 -11.84 -8.23
C LEU A 97 -2.30 -12.94 -7.76
N SER A 98 -2.76 -14.19 -7.75
CA SER A 98 -1.95 -15.34 -7.33
C SER A 98 -0.60 -15.47 -8.06
N VAL A 99 -0.57 -15.21 -9.37
CA VAL A 99 0.69 -15.27 -10.14
C VAL A 99 1.61 -14.11 -9.78
N SER A 100 1.02 -12.92 -9.59
CA SER A 100 1.76 -11.73 -9.19
C SER A 100 2.37 -11.88 -7.80
N VAL A 101 1.56 -12.31 -6.82
CA VAL A 101 1.99 -12.54 -5.43
C VAL A 101 3.04 -13.65 -5.35
N GLY A 102 2.86 -14.77 -6.06
CA GLY A 102 3.87 -15.84 -6.03
C GLY A 102 5.23 -15.41 -6.60
N GLN A 103 5.25 -14.52 -7.59
CA GLN A 103 6.49 -13.91 -8.08
C GLN A 103 7.04 -12.87 -7.09
N GLY A 104 6.18 -12.05 -6.50
CA GLY A 104 6.55 -11.07 -5.48
C GLY A 104 7.15 -11.69 -4.22
N ASN A 105 6.59 -12.79 -3.73
CA ASN A 105 7.12 -13.57 -2.60
C ASN A 105 8.56 -14.02 -2.87
N GLN A 106 8.83 -14.55 -4.07
CA GLN A 106 10.19 -14.96 -4.45
C GLN A 106 11.15 -13.76 -4.47
N ILE A 107 10.73 -12.65 -5.09
CA ILE A 107 11.57 -11.44 -5.21
C ILE A 107 11.90 -10.86 -3.83
N LEU A 108 10.89 -10.69 -2.96
CA LEU A 108 11.10 -10.17 -1.62
C LEU A 108 11.99 -11.08 -0.78
N TYR A 109 11.73 -12.40 -0.83
CA TYR A 109 12.54 -13.38 -0.11
C TYR A 109 14.01 -13.34 -0.55
N ASP A 110 14.27 -13.34 -1.85
CA ASP A 110 15.64 -13.31 -2.39
C ASP A 110 16.37 -12.01 -2.01
N GLU A 111 15.69 -10.86 -2.08
CA GLU A 111 16.26 -9.57 -1.70
C GLU A 111 16.58 -9.49 -0.21
N VAL A 112 15.66 -9.97 0.65
CA VAL A 112 15.90 -10.03 2.10
C VAL A 112 17.15 -10.85 2.40
N LEU A 113 17.27 -12.05 1.81
CA LEU A 113 18.46 -12.88 2.02
C LEU A 113 19.74 -12.23 1.50
N GLN A 114 19.68 -11.52 0.37
CA GLN A 114 20.83 -10.81 -0.18
C GLN A 114 21.30 -9.70 0.78
N GLN A 115 20.39 -8.87 1.27
CA GLN A 115 20.70 -7.77 2.19
C GLN A 115 21.25 -8.28 3.53
N LEU A 116 20.65 -9.35 4.08
CA LEU A 116 21.14 -9.96 5.31
C LEU A 116 22.54 -10.60 5.14
N ALA A 117 22.88 -11.08 3.94
CA ALA A 117 24.23 -11.58 3.65
C ALA A 117 25.29 -10.46 3.60
N GLU A 118 24.86 -9.20 3.49
CA GLU A 118 25.70 -8.00 3.59
C GLU A 118 25.70 -7.41 5.02
N ASP A 119 25.17 -8.15 6.00
CA ASP A 119 25.04 -7.77 7.41
C ASP A 119 24.09 -6.56 7.65
N ASN A 120 23.25 -6.20 6.68
CA ASN A 120 22.27 -5.12 6.83
C ASN A 120 21.10 -5.52 7.75
N THR A 121 20.41 -4.53 8.31
CA THR A 121 19.09 -4.73 8.95
C THR A 121 17.98 -4.19 8.06
N LEU A 122 16.77 -4.77 8.17
CA LEU A 122 15.71 -4.50 7.20
C LEU A 122 14.41 -4.03 7.85
N THR A 123 13.84 -2.97 7.28
CA THR A 123 12.42 -2.65 7.41
C THR A 123 11.73 -2.88 6.07
N VAL A 124 10.80 -3.80 5.99
CA VAL A 124 10.06 -4.09 4.75
C VAL A 124 8.73 -3.35 4.77
N PHE A 125 8.50 -2.53 3.75
CA PHE A 125 7.24 -1.81 3.57
C PHE A 125 6.38 -2.46 2.49
N GLY A 126 5.11 -2.71 2.83
CA GLY A 126 4.10 -3.22 1.91
C GLY A 126 2.83 -2.37 1.92
N TYR A 127 2.27 -2.12 0.73
CA TYR A 127 0.99 -1.44 0.53
C TYR A 127 0.07 -2.29 -0.36
N SER A 128 -1.13 -2.62 0.13
CA SER A 128 -2.11 -3.42 -0.60
C SER A 128 -1.49 -4.77 -0.99
N GLN A 129 -1.40 -5.09 -2.28
CA GLN A 129 -0.83 -6.36 -2.75
C GLN A 129 0.59 -6.65 -2.21
N SER A 130 1.45 -5.66 -2.01
CA SER A 130 2.75 -5.93 -1.38
C SER A 130 2.68 -6.12 0.14
N ALA A 131 1.60 -5.70 0.79
CA ALA A 131 1.28 -6.12 2.16
C ALA A 131 0.86 -7.61 2.21
N ILE A 132 0.17 -8.13 1.19
CA ILE A 132 -0.06 -9.58 1.03
C ILE A 132 1.29 -10.31 0.90
N ILE A 133 2.16 -9.85 0.00
CA ILE A 133 3.50 -10.43 -0.22
C ILE A 133 4.29 -10.45 1.10
N SER A 134 4.31 -9.31 1.80
CA SER A 134 4.99 -9.17 3.10
C SER A 134 4.44 -10.13 4.15
N SER A 135 3.11 -10.22 4.26
CA SER A 135 2.44 -11.10 5.22
C SER A 135 2.70 -12.59 4.94
N LEU A 136 2.81 -12.96 3.67
CA LEU A 136 3.10 -14.33 3.27
C LEU A 136 4.55 -14.72 3.56
N VAL A 137 5.53 -13.86 3.27
CA VAL A 137 6.94 -14.20 3.59
C VAL A 137 7.22 -14.24 5.09
N MET A 138 6.40 -13.62 5.93
CA MET A 138 6.48 -13.79 7.39
C MET A 138 6.12 -15.23 7.84
N ASN A 139 5.37 -15.98 7.03
CA ASN A 139 5.03 -17.35 7.35
C ASN A 139 6.18 -18.30 6.94
N GLN A 140 6.86 -18.90 7.91
CA GLN A 140 7.95 -19.86 7.69
C GLN A 140 7.58 -21.03 6.76
N ASP A 141 6.30 -21.38 6.64
CA ASP A 141 5.81 -22.47 5.78
C ASP A 141 5.34 -21.99 4.40
N ASN A 142 5.60 -20.73 4.03
CA ASN A 142 5.11 -20.15 2.77
C ASN A 142 5.74 -20.82 1.54
N ALA A 143 4.93 -21.62 0.85
CA ALA A 143 5.30 -22.30 -0.39
C ALA A 143 4.77 -21.60 -1.66
N ASP A 144 4.13 -20.44 -1.57
CA ASP A 144 3.62 -19.69 -2.73
C ASP A 144 4.75 -18.85 -3.36
N CYS A 145 5.73 -19.53 -3.96
CA CYS A 145 6.82 -18.91 -4.72
C CYS A 145 7.16 -19.70 -6.00
N VAL A 146 7.83 -19.03 -6.94
CA VAL A 146 8.02 -19.55 -8.30
C VAL A 146 9.30 -20.37 -8.51
N ASN A 147 10.38 -20.11 -7.76
CA ASN A 147 11.70 -20.74 -8.01
C ASN A 147 12.25 -21.53 -6.83
N THR A 148 11.68 -21.36 -5.64
CA THR A 148 12.09 -22.03 -4.41
C THR A 148 10.92 -22.85 -3.86
N THR A 149 11.19 -23.87 -3.05
CA THR A 149 10.11 -24.69 -2.45
C THR A 149 9.43 -24.01 -1.27
N ASN A 150 10.15 -23.12 -0.58
CA ASN A 150 9.70 -22.37 0.57
C ASN A 150 10.38 -20.98 0.55
N CYS A 151 9.60 -19.92 0.73
CA CYS A 151 10.02 -18.52 0.76
C CYS A 151 9.55 -17.81 2.04
N GLY A 152 9.38 -18.56 3.13
CA GLY A 152 9.16 -18.05 4.47
C GLY A 152 10.48 -17.63 5.14
N LEU A 153 10.46 -16.48 5.80
CA LEU A 153 11.60 -15.95 6.56
C LEU A 153 11.65 -16.55 7.97
N ASP A 154 12.87 -16.66 8.50
CA ASP A 154 13.09 -17.08 9.89
C ASP A 154 12.81 -15.89 10.85
N PRO A 155 11.92 -16.03 11.85
CA PRO A 155 11.60 -15.01 12.85
C PRO A 155 12.80 -14.44 13.60
N ASP A 156 13.90 -15.20 13.67
CA ASP A 156 15.13 -14.76 14.33
C ASP A 156 15.96 -13.78 13.45
N MET A 157 15.55 -13.53 12.20
CA MET A 157 16.20 -12.55 11.32
C MET A 157 15.93 -11.10 11.75
N PRO A 158 16.88 -10.17 11.58
CA PRO A 158 16.71 -8.77 11.97
C PRO A 158 15.87 -7.99 10.95
N VAL A 159 14.60 -8.39 10.81
CA VAL A 159 13.62 -7.82 9.87
C VAL A 159 12.39 -7.36 10.64
N ASN A 160 11.90 -6.16 10.34
CA ASN A 160 10.59 -5.69 10.77
C ASN A 160 9.75 -5.25 9.57
N PHE A 161 8.45 -5.12 9.77
CA PHE A 161 7.52 -4.82 8.67
C PHE A 161 6.63 -3.61 8.98
N VAL A 162 6.35 -2.84 7.93
CA VAL A 162 5.40 -1.74 7.95
C VAL A 162 4.39 -1.95 6.83
N LEU A 163 3.13 -2.13 7.18
CA LEU A 163 2.07 -2.52 6.26
C LEU A 163 0.96 -1.46 6.24
N ILE A 164 0.50 -1.08 5.05
CA ILE A 164 -0.65 -0.18 4.89
C ILE A 164 -1.67 -0.84 3.94
N GLY A 165 -2.96 -0.62 4.18
CA GLY A 165 -4.00 -1.20 3.31
C GLY A 165 -3.94 -2.73 3.21
N ASN A 166 -3.55 -3.40 4.30
CA ASN A 166 -3.28 -4.84 4.29
C ASN A 166 -4.55 -5.69 4.20
N GLU A 167 -4.72 -6.36 3.05
CA GLU A 167 -5.84 -7.27 2.78
C GLU A 167 -5.87 -8.49 3.70
N MET A 168 -4.73 -8.84 4.30
CA MET A 168 -4.54 -9.94 5.24
C MET A 168 -4.59 -9.47 6.70
N ASN A 169 -5.08 -8.25 6.98
CA ASN A 169 -5.35 -7.81 8.36
C ASN A 169 -6.11 -8.90 9.14
N PRO A 170 -5.61 -9.44 10.26
CA PRO A 170 -6.28 -10.54 10.95
C PRO A 170 -7.70 -10.18 11.40
N ASN A 171 -7.90 -8.96 11.88
CA ASN A 171 -9.23 -8.39 12.13
C ASN A 171 -9.49 -7.22 11.18
N GLY A 172 -10.23 -7.48 10.09
CA GLY A 172 -10.55 -6.45 9.09
C GLY A 172 -10.28 -6.90 7.66
N GLY A 173 -9.18 -7.61 7.43
CA GLY A 173 -8.72 -7.94 6.08
C GLY A 173 -9.73 -8.75 5.28
N PHE A 174 -10.00 -8.34 4.05
CA PHE A 174 -10.91 -9.08 3.17
C PHE A 174 -10.44 -10.52 2.93
N LEU A 175 -9.13 -10.73 2.80
CA LEU A 175 -8.53 -12.04 2.52
C LEU A 175 -8.37 -12.93 3.76
N SER A 176 -8.64 -12.41 4.96
CA SER A 176 -8.69 -13.16 6.22
C SER A 176 -10.14 -13.35 6.73
N ARG A 177 -11.07 -12.45 6.38
CA ARG A 177 -12.43 -12.44 6.93
C ARG A 177 -13.26 -13.69 6.59
N PHE A 178 -12.92 -14.41 5.53
CA PHE A 178 -13.64 -15.58 5.05
C PHE A 178 -12.73 -16.83 5.00
N PRO A 179 -12.38 -17.43 6.16
CA PRO A 179 -11.49 -18.59 6.20
C PRO A 179 -12.00 -19.74 5.33
N GLY A 180 -11.10 -20.29 4.51
CA GLY A 180 -11.39 -21.42 3.63
C GLY A 180 -12.15 -21.09 2.34
N LEU A 181 -12.50 -19.81 2.09
CA LEU A 181 -13.00 -19.38 0.80
C LEU A 181 -11.86 -19.37 -0.23
N ASN A 182 -12.09 -19.91 -1.41
CA ASN A 182 -11.15 -19.77 -2.52
C ASN A 182 -11.97 -19.53 -3.79
N LEU A 183 -11.55 -18.58 -4.63
CA LEU A 183 -12.17 -18.26 -5.91
C LEU A 183 -11.18 -18.55 -7.06
N PRO A 184 -10.88 -19.83 -7.38
CA PRO A 184 -9.85 -20.18 -8.37
C PRO A 184 -10.10 -19.59 -9.76
N SER A 185 -11.36 -19.39 -10.14
CA SER A 185 -11.74 -18.80 -11.43
C SER A 185 -11.38 -17.32 -11.56
N LEU A 186 -11.20 -16.61 -10.43
CA LEU A 186 -10.78 -15.21 -10.40
C LEU A 186 -9.28 -15.08 -10.10
N GLY A 187 -8.60 -16.15 -9.69
CA GLY A 187 -7.19 -16.13 -9.33
C GLY A 187 -6.90 -15.36 -8.04
N ILE A 188 -7.90 -15.18 -7.18
CA ILE A 188 -7.84 -14.47 -5.89
C ILE A 188 -8.02 -15.52 -4.77
N PRO A 189 -6.92 -16.04 -4.21
CA PRO A 189 -6.98 -16.88 -3.02
C PRO A 189 -7.21 -16.02 -1.78
N PHE A 190 -7.94 -16.55 -0.79
CA PHE A 190 -8.01 -15.95 0.55
C PHE A 190 -6.84 -16.53 1.33
N TYR A 191 -5.77 -15.75 1.41
CA TYR A 191 -4.49 -16.16 1.97
C TYR A 191 -4.52 -16.39 3.49
N GLY A 192 -5.58 -15.92 4.16
CA GLY A 192 -5.68 -15.97 5.62
C GLY A 192 -5.07 -14.72 6.29
N PRO A 193 -4.84 -14.78 7.60
CA PRO A 193 -4.37 -13.64 8.37
C PRO A 193 -2.84 -13.47 8.26
N THR A 194 -2.40 -12.22 8.35
CA THR A 194 -1.00 -11.87 8.67
C THR A 194 -0.61 -12.60 9.96
N PRO A 195 0.59 -13.19 10.08
CA PRO A 195 0.99 -13.93 11.27
C PRO A 195 0.88 -13.10 12.56
N GLU A 196 0.31 -13.72 13.60
CA GLU A 196 -0.11 -13.02 14.82
C GLU A 196 1.06 -12.44 15.62
N ASP A 197 2.20 -13.14 15.73
CA ASP A 197 3.33 -12.76 16.59
C ASP A 197 4.67 -13.38 16.10
N THR A 198 4.99 -13.16 14.82
CA THR A 198 6.19 -13.73 14.19
C THR A 198 7.32 -12.73 14.00
N PHE A 199 6.99 -11.50 13.62
CA PHE A 199 7.93 -10.40 13.42
C PHE A 199 7.37 -9.13 14.06
N PRO A 200 8.18 -8.10 14.35
CA PRO A 200 7.65 -6.78 14.66
C PRO A 200 6.93 -6.20 13.45
N VAL A 201 5.67 -5.79 13.63
CA VAL A 201 4.84 -5.19 12.58
C VAL A 201 4.25 -3.87 13.06
N ALA A 202 4.33 -2.85 12.21
CA ALA A 202 3.45 -1.69 12.27
C ALA A 202 2.46 -1.76 11.11
N ASN A 203 1.16 -1.81 11.38
CA ASN A 203 0.13 -2.01 10.38
C ASN A 203 -0.95 -0.93 10.47
N TYR A 204 -1.19 -0.20 9.39
CA TYR A 204 -2.17 0.88 9.32
C TYR A 204 -3.31 0.52 8.36
N MET A 205 -4.54 0.77 8.81
CA MET A 205 -5.72 0.73 7.94
C MET A 205 -6.49 2.05 8.01
N LEU A 206 -7.13 2.42 6.90
CA LEU A 206 -8.13 3.48 6.87
C LEU A 206 -9.50 2.90 7.22
N GLU A 207 -10.26 3.60 8.06
CA GLU A 207 -11.64 3.23 8.38
C GLU A 207 -12.47 3.13 7.09
N TYR A 208 -13.19 2.01 6.92
CA TYR A 208 -13.96 1.67 5.72
C TYR A 208 -13.17 1.34 4.45
N ASP A 209 -11.86 1.17 4.53
CA ASP A 209 -11.10 0.54 3.46
C ASP A 209 -11.63 -0.88 3.25
N GLY A 210 -12.40 -1.13 2.18
CA GLY A 210 -13.03 -2.43 1.97
C GLY A 210 -12.07 -3.60 1.73
N PHE A 211 -10.77 -3.35 1.57
CA PHE A 211 -9.77 -4.41 1.51
C PHE A 211 -9.13 -4.67 2.88
N ALA A 212 -8.81 -3.62 3.64
CA ALA A 212 -8.10 -3.73 4.92
C ALA A 212 -9.01 -3.75 6.16
N ASP A 213 -10.24 -3.25 6.02
CA ASP A 213 -11.28 -3.07 7.04
C ASP A 213 -12.66 -3.44 6.43
N PHE A 214 -12.82 -4.71 6.10
CA PHE A 214 -14.07 -5.27 5.60
C PHE A 214 -15.02 -5.59 6.77
N PRO A 215 -16.35 -5.32 6.63
CA PRO A 215 -17.34 -5.53 7.68
C PRO A 215 -17.32 -6.96 8.26
N GLN A 216 -17.34 -7.06 9.59
CA GLN A 216 -17.49 -8.34 10.27
C GLN A 216 -18.83 -9.00 9.96
N TYR A 217 -19.89 -8.22 9.74
CA TYR A 217 -21.26 -8.70 9.47
C TYR A 217 -21.71 -8.30 8.06
N PRO A 218 -21.26 -9.01 7.00
CA PRO A 218 -21.53 -8.65 5.62
C PRO A 218 -23.01 -8.70 5.21
N GLY A 219 -23.87 -9.32 6.05
CA GLY A 219 -25.32 -9.28 5.89
C GLY A 219 -25.91 -7.86 6.02
N ASN A 220 -25.19 -6.93 6.66
CA ASN A 220 -25.51 -5.52 6.60
C ASN A 220 -25.13 -4.95 5.24
N PHE A 221 -26.11 -4.90 4.33
CA PHE A 221 -25.90 -4.48 2.95
C PHE A 221 -25.30 -3.07 2.83
N LEU A 222 -25.66 -2.13 3.71
CA LEU A 222 -25.12 -0.77 3.65
C LEU A 222 -23.65 -0.74 4.04
N SER A 223 -23.24 -1.53 5.03
CA SER A 223 -21.82 -1.67 5.40
C SER A 223 -21.02 -2.31 4.27
N SER A 224 -21.52 -3.38 3.68
CA SER A 224 -20.87 -4.05 2.55
C SER A 224 -20.76 -3.15 1.31
N LEU A 225 -21.80 -2.37 1.01
CA LEU A 225 -21.77 -1.39 -0.07
C LEU A 225 -20.80 -0.24 0.23
N ASN A 226 -20.77 0.24 1.48
CA ASN A 226 -19.83 1.27 1.93
C ASN A 226 -18.38 0.78 1.78
N ALA A 227 -18.08 -0.45 2.22
CA ALA A 227 -16.76 -1.06 2.04
C ALA A 227 -16.39 -1.24 0.57
N ALA A 228 -17.33 -1.70 -0.28
CA ALA A 228 -17.10 -1.81 -1.72
C ALA A 228 -16.78 -0.45 -2.38
N LEU A 229 -17.42 0.62 -1.93
CA LEU A 229 -17.09 1.99 -2.36
C LEU A 229 -15.78 2.48 -1.72
N GLY A 230 -15.45 2.02 -0.52
CA GLY A 230 -14.17 2.25 0.14
C GLY A 230 -12.97 1.69 -0.63
N ILE A 231 -13.14 0.56 -1.34
CA ILE A 231 -12.12 0.07 -2.29
C ILE A 231 -11.79 1.13 -3.35
N GLY A 232 -12.80 1.84 -3.86
CA GLY A 232 -12.61 2.85 -4.91
C GLY A 232 -12.21 4.23 -4.41
N PHE A 233 -12.63 4.60 -3.19
CA PHE A 233 -12.50 5.98 -2.68
C PHE A 233 -11.58 6.14 -1.47
N VAL A 234 -11.16 5.06 -0.81
CA VAL A 234 -10.36 5.10 0.43
C VAL A 234 -9.08 4.29 0.28
N HIS A 235 -9.15 3.07 -0.23
CA HIS A 235 -8.01 2.15 -0.24
C HIS A 235 -6.76 2.72 -0.95
N GLY A 236 -6.94 3.58 -1.94
CA GLY A 236 -5.87 4.22 -2.71
C GLY A 236 -5.22 5.46 -2.08
N THR A 237 -5.69 5.94 -0.92
CA THR A 237 -5.40 7.31 -0.45
C THR A 237 -4.41 7.40 0.70
N TYR A 238 -3.75 6.30 1.11
CA TYR A 238 -2.84 6.29 2.26
C TYR A 238 -1.67 7.27 2.10
N LEU A 239 -1.11 7.38 0.89
CA LEU A 239 0.00 8.27 0.60
C LEU A 239 -0.43 9.73 0.31
N ASP A 240 -1.74 10.00 0.29
CA ASP A 240 -2.29 11.35 0.15
C ASP A 240 -2.51 12.03 1.52
N LEU A 241 -2.32 11.29 2.62
CA LEU A 241 -2.50 11.79 3.97
C LEU A 241 -1.38 12.74 4.39
N THR A 242 -1.69 13.64 5.31
CA THR A 242 -0.67 14.46 5.98
C THR A 242 -0.02 13.70 7.13
N GLU A 243 1.17 14.14 7.54
CA GLU A 243 1.87 13.62 8.72
C GLU A 243 0.99 13.71 9.97
N GLU A 244 0.23 14.78 10.14
CA GLU A 244 -0.67 14.95 11.28
C GLU A 244 -1.81 13.94 11.28
N GLN A 245 -2.34 13.58 10.11
CA GLN A 245 -3.38 12.57 9.99
C GLN A 245 -2.86 11.18 10.36
N VAL A 246 -1.65 10.84 9.91
CA VAL A 246 -1.01 9.56 10.26
C VAL A 246 -0.60 9.52 11.74
N ALA A 247 -0.09 10.64 12.29
CA ALA A 247 0.25 10.76 13.70
C ALA A 247 -0.97 10.70 14.63
N ALA A 248 -2.16 11.06 14.12
CA ALA A 248 -3.43 10.94 14.84
C ALA A 248 -4.08 9.56 14.74
N ALA A 249 -3.41 8.58 14.09
CA ALA A 249 -3.91 7.22 14.02
C ALA A 249 -4.14 6.62 15.41
N ILE A 250 -5.21 5.86 15.56
CA ILE A 250 -5.60 5.24 16.83
C ILE A 250 -4.95 3.87 16.91
N GLU A 251 -4.09 3.65 17.89
CA GLU A 251 -3.53 2.33 18.19
C GLU A 251 -4.63 1.39 18.71
N LEU A 252 -4.76 0.23 18.06
CA LEU A 252 -5.70 -0.82 18.39
C LEU A 252 -5.03 -1.85 19.32
N PRO A 253 -5.80 -2.51 20.21
CA PRO A 253 -5.24 -3.52 21.10
C PRO A 253 -4.76 -4.74 20.31
N THR A 254 -3.65 -5.32 20.74
CA THR A 254 -3.05 -6.54 20.16
C THR A 254 -2.67 -7.53 21.25
N SER A 255 -2.45 -8.80 20.88
CA SER A 255 -1.98 -9.85 21.80
C SER A 255 -0.47 -9.78 22.11
N SER A 256 0.30 -9.02 21.32
CA SER A 256 1.75 -8.90 21.42
C SER A 256 2.21 -7.45 21.34
N ASP A 257 3.20 -7.08 22.17
CA ASP A 257 3.76 -5.74 22.23
C ASP A 257 4.55 -5.34 20.98
N THR A 258 5.02 -6.31 20.18
CA THR A 258 5.75 -6.08 18.92
C THR A 258 4.81 -5.89 17.73
N GLN A 259 3.50 -6.09 17.92
CA GLN A 259 2.47 -5.94 16.91
C GLN A 259 1.71 -4.65 17.16
N LYS A 260 1.93 -3.67 16.31
CA LYS A 260 1.34 -2.34 16.39
C LYS A 260 0.35 -2.15 15.26
N TYR A 261 -0.93 -2.15 15.60
CA TYR A 261 -2.00 -1.98 14.62
C TYR A 261 -2.68 -0.64 14.85
N TYR A 262 -2.96 0.07 13.77
CA TYR A 262 -3.50 1.42 13.80
C TYR A 262 -4.69 1.53 12.85
N VAL A 263 -5.72 2.25 13.29
CA VAL A 263 -6.81 2.72 12.41
C VAL A 263 -6.71 4.22 12.25
N ILE A 264 -6.83 4.69 11.01
CA ILE A 264 -6.94 6.09 10.64
C ILE A 264 -8.43 6.34 10.30
N PRO A 265 -9.18 7.08 11.15
CA PRO A 265 -10.59 7.36 10.88
C PRO A 265 -10.78 8.16 9.60
N THR A 266 -11.90 7.93 8.91
CA THR A 266 -12.29 8.71 7.73
C THR A 266 -13.42 9.66 8.09
N GLU A 267 -13.36 10.89 7.59
CA GLU A 267 -14.38 11.91 7.88
C GLU A 267 -15.75 11.52 7.32
N ASN A 268 -15.75 10.92 6.12
CA ASN A 268 -16.93 10.69 5.32
C ASN A 268 -17.16 9.22 5.02
N LEU A 269 -18.42 8.80 5.06
CA LEU A 269 -18.80 7.49 4.55
C LEU A 269 -18.52 7.42 3.04
N PRO A 270 -17.74 6.44 2.55
CA PRO A 270 -17.58 6.19 1.11
C PRO A 270 -18.91 6.03 0.37
N LEU A 271 -19.94 5.50 1.06
CA LEU A 271 -21.31 5.38 0.57
C LEU A 271 -21.91 6.70 0.06
N LEU A 272 -21.49 7.83 0.64
CA LEU A 272 -22.02 9.15 0.35
C LEU A 272 -21.15 9.94 -0.64
N THR A 273 -19.98 9.43 -1.02
CA THR A 273 -19.10 10.07 -2.01
C THR A 273 -19.81 10.38 -3.33
N PRO A 274 -20.61 9.46 -3.93
CA PRO A 274 -21.34 9.78 -5.17
C PRO A 274 -22.40 10.88 -4.99
N ILE A 275 -22.99 11.01 -3.80
CA ILE A 275 -23.96 12.07 -3.50
C ILE A 275 -23.24 13.41 -3.39
N ARG A 276 -22.11 13.45 -2.66
CA ARG A 276 -21.27 14.66 -2.52
C ARG A 276 -20.76 15.19 -3.86
N ALA A 277 -20.57 14.31 -4.85
CA ALA A 277 -20.15 14.71 -6.19
C ALA A 277 -21.22 15.52 -6.97
N ILE A 278 -22.46 15.61 -6.49
CA ILE A 278 -23.50 16.44 -7.10
C ILE A 278 -23.27 17.91 -6.70
N PRO A 279 -23.01 18.83 -7.65
CA PRO A 279 -22.74 20.23 -7.33
C PRO A 279 -23.87 20.90 -6.55
N LEU A 280 -23.51 21.84 -5.67
CA LEU A 280 -24.36 22.65 -4.79
C LEU A 280 -25.13 21.89 -3.72
N ILE A 281 -25.88 20.87 -4.10
CA ILE A 281 -26.80 20.17 -3.20
C ILE A 281 -26.22 18.87 -2.63
N GLY A 282 -25.15 18.34 -3.22
CA GLY A 282 -24.56 17.06 -2.84
C GLY A 282 -24.00 17.05 -1.42
N GLY A 283 -23.18 18.05 -1.08
CA GLY A 283 -22.64 18.25 0.27
C GLY A 283 -23.76 18.29 1.33
N PRO A 284 -24.69 19.27 1.25
CA PRO A 284 -25.79 19.37 2.22
C PRO A 284 -26.58 18.06 2.38
N ILE A 285 -26.95 17.41 1.27
CA ILE A 285 -27.73 16.15 1.34
C ILE A 285 -26.90 15.03 1.97
N ALA A 286 -25.61 14.95 1.68
CA ALA A 286 -24.75 13.94 2.29
C ALA A 286 -24.59 14.19 3.79
N ASP A 287 -24.41 15.44 4.22
CA ASP A 287 -24.21 15.80 5.62
C ASP A 287 -25.52 15.65 6.43
N LEU A 288 -26.67 15.81 5.78
CA LEU A 288 -27.98 15.42 6.33
C LEU A 288 -28.07 13.92 6.66
N LEU A 289 -27.54 13.07 5.78
CA LEU A 289 -27.70 11.62 5.87
C LEU A 289 -26.60 10.95 6.69
N GLN A 290 -25.39 11.52 6.67
CA GLN A 290 -24.18 10.89 7.15
C GLN A 290 -24.25 10.43 8.60
N PRO A 291 -24.64 11.24 9.59
CA PRO A 291 -24.51 10.83 10.98
C PRO A 291 -25.41 9.64 11.32
N ALA A 292 -26.65 9.62 10.79
CA ALA A 292 -27.57 8.49 10.98
C ALA A 292 -27.15 7.24 10.19
N LEU A 293 -26.68 7.41 8.94
CA LEU A 293 -26.17 6.28 8.15
C LEU A 293 -24.89 5.71 8.72
N ARG A 294 -24.04 6.53 9.36
CA ARG A 294 -22.78 6.07 9.96
C ARG A 294 -23.07 5.07 11.07
N VAL A 295 -24.07 5.32 11.90
CA VAL A 295 -24.53 4.34 12.90
C VAL A 295 -24.92 3.01 12.25
N ILE A 296 -25.71 3.05 11.17
CA ILE A 296 -26.15 1.82 10.47
C ILE A 296 -24.98 1.10 9.79
N VAL A 297 -24.05 1.83 9.18
CA VAL A 297 -22.86 1.26 8.55
C VAL A 297 -21.94 0.63 9.60
N ASN A 298 -21.71 1.31 10.72
CA ASN A 298 -20.86 0.87 11.81
C ASN A 298 -21.38 -0.41 12.48
N LEU A 299 -22.70 -0.64 12.52
CA LEU A 299 -23.26 -1.92 12.96
C LEU A 299 -22.73 -3.13 12.18
N GLY A 300 -22.37 -2.96 10.90
CA GLY A 300 -21.74 -4.04 10.12
C GLY A 300 -20.33 -4.40 10.59
N TYR A 301 -19.71 -3.55 11.40
CA TYR A 301 -18.39 -3.76 12.01
C TYR A 301 -18.50 -4.22 13.48
N GLY A 302 -19.72 -4.33 14.02
CA GLY A 302 -19.96 -4.86 15.36
C GLY A 302 -20.10 -3.82 16.47
N ASP A 303 -19.95 -2.53 16.17
CA ASP A 303 -20.14 -1.45 17.12
C ASP A 303 -20.81 -0.26 16.40
N PRO A 304 -21.90 0.35 16.91
CA PRO A 304 -22.57 1.47 16.23
C PRO A 304 -21.73 2.76 16.16
N LYS A 305 -20.63 2.88 16.93
CA LYS A 305 -19.80 4.10 17.01
C LYS A 305 -18.57 4.03 16.12
N TYR A 306 -18.07 2.85 15.82
CA TYR A 306 -16.80 2.66 15.12
C TYR A 306 -16.96 1.93 13.80
N GLY A 307 -16.32 2.43 12.75
CA GLY A 307 -16.34 1.84 11.42
C GLY A 307 -15.40 0.67 11.21
N TRP A 308 -14.87 0.07 12.28
CA TRP A 308 -13.94 -1.06 12.27
C TRP A 308 -14.31 -2.09 13.35
N SER A 309 -13.85 -3.33 13.14
CA SER A 309 -14.13 -4.43 14.07
C SER A 309 -13.39 -4.28 15.40
N GLN A 310 -14.11 -4.48 16.50
CA GLN A 310 -13.54 -4.43 17.84
C GLN A 310 -12.82 -5.75 18.19
N GLY A 311 -12.00 -5.74 19.26
CA GLY A 311 -11.20 -6.88 19.69
C GLY A 311 -9.72 -6.71 19.35
N LEU A 312 -8.95 -7.80 19.43
CA LEU A 312 -7.51 -7.78 19.14
C LEU A 312 -7.28 -7.67 17.63
N ALA A 313 -6.50 -6.69 17.19
CA ALA A 313 -6.33 -6.38 15.77
C ALA A 313 -5.44 -7.40 15.03
N ASN A 314 -4.51 -8.04 15.74
CA ASN A 314 -3.59 -9.05 15.20
C ASN A 314 -4.10 -10.50 15.32
N VAL A 315 -5.34 -10.71 15.80
CA VAL A 315 -5.97 -12.03 15.90
C VAL A 315 -7.03 -12.20 14.83
N GLU A 316 -7.04 -13.34 14.14
CA GLU A 316 -8.01 -13.61 13.08
C GLU A 316 -9.44 -13.49 13.59
N THR A 317 -10.23 -12.62 12.96
CA THR A 317 -11.65 -12.42 13.26
C THR A 317 -12.47 -12.73 12.02
N PRO A 318 -13.05 -13.94 11.90
CA PRO A 318 -13.91 -14.30 10.77
C PRO A 318 -15.22 -13.49 10.72
N PHE A 319 -15.92 -13.58 9.60
CA PHE A 319 -17.26 -12.98 9.48
C PHE A 319 -18.25 -13.57 10.51
N GLY A 320 -19.15 -12.72 10.99
CA GLY A 320 -20.29 -13.06 11.81
C GLY A 320 -21.62 -12.90 11.06
N VAL A 321 -22.69 -13.40 11.67
CA VAL A 321 -24.05 -13.31 11.08
C VAL A 321 -24.84 -12.12 11.62
N PHE A 322 -24.81 -11.92 12.94
CA PHE A 322 -25.50 -10.81 13.61
C PHE A 322 -24.59 -10.16 14.66
N PRO A 323 -24.55 -8.81 14.71
CA PRO A 323 -23.79 -8.10 15.73
C PRO A 323 -24.43 -8.26 17.11
N ASP A 324 -23.60 -8.38 18.14
CA ASP A 324 -24.02 -8.34 19.54
C ASP A 324 -23.86 -6.91 20.06
N VAL A 325 -24.95 -6.14 20.01
CA VAL A 325 -24.95 -4.69 20.32
C VAL A 325 -26.05 -4.33 21.31
N ASP A 326 -25.84 -3.25 22.06
CA ASP A 326 -26.90 -2.62 22.81
C ASP A 326 -27.85 -1.88 21.85
N TRP A 327 -29.02 -2.48 21.61
CA TRP A 327 -30.04 -1.91 20.72
C TRP A 327 -30.65 -0.61 21.26
N GLY A 328 -30.66 -0.40 22.58
CA GLY A 328 -31.12 0.85 23.17
C GLY A 328 -30.17 1.99 22.85
N GLU A 329 -28.87 1.77 23.03
CA GLU A 329 -27.82 2.73 22.65
C GLU A 329 -27.81 2.96 21.14
N THR A 330 -27.88 1.89 20.34
CA THR A 330 -27.89 1.98 18.87
C THR A 330 -29.03 2.86 18.36
N ILE A 331 -30.24 2.66 18.89
CA ILE A 331 -31.40 3.49 18.52
C ILE A 331 -31.20 4.94 18.97
N GLY A 332 -30.63 5.15 20.17
CA GLY A 332 -30.28 6.47 20.67
C GLY A 332 -29.33 7.21 19.72
N LEU A 333 -28.21 6.59 19.39
CA LEU A 333 -27.20 7.13 18.45
C LEU A 333 -27.79 7.41 17.07
N PHE A 334 -28.68 6.55 16.57
CA PHE A 334 -29.34 6.80 15.29
C PHE A 334 -30.18 8.08 15.33
N PHE A 335 -30.99 8.29 16.37
CA PHE A 335 -31.79 9.52 16.51
C PHE A 335 -30.94 10.76 16.75
N GLU A 336 -29.86 10.65 17.53
CA GLU A 336 -28.86 11.71 17.68
C GLU A 336 -28.25 12.06 16.32
N GLY A 337 -27.93 11.04 15.51
CA GLY A 337 -27.44 11.22 14.14
C GLY A 337 -28.46 11.91 13.23
N VAL A 338 -29.76 11.61 13.35
CA VAL A 338 -30.80 12.34 12.59
C VAL A 338 -30.84 13.82 12.98
N VAL A 339 -30.78 14.12 14.28
CA VAL A 339 -30.78 15.52 14.75
C VAL A 339 -29.52 16.25 14.30
N GLN A 340 -28.36 15.59 14.40
CA GLN A 340 -27.08 16.12 13.95
C GLN A 340 -27.12 16.43 12.45
N GLY A 341 -27.57 15.50 11.62
CA GLY A 341 -27.66 15.71 10.17
C GLY A 341 -28.58 16.86 9.79
N VAL A 342 -29.71 17.04 10.49
CA VAL A 342 -30.58 18.23 10.26
C VAL A 342 -29.84 19.54 10.58
N ASN A 343 -29.06 19.57 11.66
CA ASN A 343 -28.27 20.76 12.02
C ASN A 343 -27.17 21.03 10.99
N ASP A 344 -26.46 19.99 10.54
CA ASP A 344 -25.40 20.09 9.53
C ASP A 344 -25.96 20.60 8.20
N PHE A 345 -27.06 20.02 7.73
CA PHE A 345 -27.78 20.49 6.54
C PHE A 345 -28.17 21.98 6.64
N ILE A 346 -28.73 22.40 7.78
CA ILE A 346 -29.11 23.81 8.00
C ILE A 346 -27.86 24.70 7.97
N ALA A 347 -26.76 24.27 8.59
CA ALA A 347 -25.50 25.01 8.58
C ALA A 347 -24.97 25.18 7.15
N ASP A 348 -25.05 24.14 6.32
CA ASP A 348 -24.60 24.17 4.93
C ASP A 348 -25.39 25.12 4.03
N ILE A 349 -26.72 25.16 4.20
CA ILE A 349 -27.59 25.99 3.35
C ILE A 349 -27.78 27.42 3.85
N THR A 350 -27.32 27.74 5.06
CA THR A 350 -27.38 29.10 5.63
C THR A 350 -26.28 29.96 5.01
N PRO A 351 -26.48 31.28 4.80
CA PRO A 351 -25.45 32.14 4.24
C PRO A 351 -24.09 31.99 4.94
N GLY A 352 -23.05 31.68 4.17
CA GLY A 352 -21.70 31.37 4.66
C GLY A 352 -21.40 29.88 4.82
N GLY A 353 -22.40 29.00 4.72
CA GLY A 353 -22.25 27.55 4.68
C GLY A 353 -21.68 27.01 3.36
N SER A 354 -21.39 25.71 3.33
CA SER A 354 -20.70 25.04 2.21
C SER A 354 -21.38 25.25 0.85
N MET A 355 -22.72 25.17 0.78
CA MET A 355 -23.48 25.41 -0.45
C MET A 355 -23.29 26.84 -0.98
N TRP A 356 -23.28 27.84 -0.08
CA TRP A 356 -23.08 29.24 -0.47
C TRP A 356 -21.64 29.50 -0.90
N GLN A 357 -20.67 28.91 -0.22
CA GLN A 357 -19.26 29.00 -0.61
C GLN A 357 -19.04 28.41 -2.01
N GLU A 358 -19.66 27.27 -2.31
CA GLU A 358 -19.59 26.67 -3.64
C GLU A 358 -20.25 27.59 -4.68
N LEU A 359 -21.45 28.10 -4.40
CA LEU A 359 -22.15 29.03 -5.30
C LEU A 359 -21.31 30.28 -5.60
N ASP A 360 -20.71 30.89 -4.58
CA ASP A 360 -19.84 32.05 -4.72
C ASP A 360 -18.60 31.73 -5.56
N SER A 361 -18.03 30.52 -5.40
CA SER A 361 -16.90 30.05 -6.21
C SER A 361 -17.27 29.89 -7.69
N HIS A 362 -18.48 29.39 -8.00
CA HIS A 362 -18.98 29.26 -9.37
C HIS A 362 -19.23 30.63 -10.01
N ILE A 363 -19.78 31.59 -9.25
CA ILE A 363 -19.98 32.97 -9.72
C ILE A 363 -18.63 33.65 -9.97
N ALA A 364 -17.65 33.49 -9.07
CA ALA A 364 -16.30 34.01 -9.22
C ALA A 364 -15.58 33.39 -10.43
N GLY A 365 -15.76 32.08 -10.66
CA GLY A 365 -15.22 31.39 -11.83
C GLY A 365 -15.84 31.90 -13.14
N ALA A 366 -17.17 32.06 -13.18
CA ALA A 366 -17.89 32.56 -14.35
C ALA A 366 -17.49 34.00 -14.71
N THR A 367 -17.33 34.88 -13.71
CA THR A 367 -16.86 36.26 -13.91
C THR A 367 -15.41 36.32 -14.39
N SER A 368 -14.54 35.45 -13.87
CA SER A 368 -13.15 35.32 -14.32
C SER A 368 -13.07 34.83 -15.77
N ALA A 369 -13.86 33.82 -16.15
CA ALA A 369 -13.94 33.32 -17.52
C ALA A 369 -14.48 34.36 -18.51
N MET A 370 -15.52 35.11 -18.12
CA MET A 370 -16.03 36.24 -18.92
C MET A 370 -14.97 37.33 -19.10
N THR A 371 -14.24 37.68 -18.04
CA THR A 371 -13.16 38.68 -18.11
C THR A 371 -12.06 38.24 -19.07
N ALA A 372 -11.63 36.97 -18.98
CA ALA A 372 -10.64 36.40 -19.89
C ALA A 372 -11.12 36.40 -21.36
N LEU A 373 -12.40 36.08 -21.61
CA LEU A 373 -12.98 36.12 -22.94
C LEU A 373 -13.03 37.54 -23.51
N THR A 374 -13.33 38.55 -22.68
CA THR A 374 -13.32 39.97 -23.10
C THR A 374 -11.93 40.56 -23.29
N ALA A 375 -10.90 39.93 -22.72
CA ALA A 375 -9.50 40.34 -22.86
C ALA A 375 -8.82 39.74 -24.10
N LEU A 376 -9.49 38.84 -24.84
CA LEU A 376 -8.99 38.34 -26.12
C LEU A 376 -8.93 39.50 -27.14
N PRO A 377 -7.80 39.68 -27.86
CA PRO A 377 -7.71 40.71 -28.88
C PRO A 377 -8.75 40.46 -29.98
N SER A 378 -9.48 41.51 -30.37
CA SER A 378 -10.42 41.45 -31.48
C SER A 378 -9.68 41.06 -32.76
N VAL A 379 -9.97 39.88 -33.32
CA VAL A 379 -9.47 39.49 -34.63
C VAL A 379 -10.15 40.38 -35.68
N THR A 380 -9.46 41.44 -36.08
CA THR A 380 -9.86 42.20 -37.28
C THR A 380 -9.51 41.37 -38.50
N ALA A 381 -10.50 41.12 -39.35
CA ALA A 381 -10.42 40.26 -40.53
C ALA A 381 -9.60 40.86 -41.69
N ASP A 382 -8.42 41.42 -41.40
CA ASP A 382 -7.50 41.89 -42.43
C ASP A 382 -6.13 41.24 -42.24
N GLY A 383 -5.88 40.24 -43.08
CA GLY A 383 -4.53 39.96 -43.55
C GLY A 383 -3.93 38.64 -43.10
N ILE A 384 -4.35 37.52 -43.71
CA ILE A 384 -3.42 36.43 -44.06
C ILE A 384 -3.85 35.84 -45.42
N ILE A 385 -3.24 36.33 -46.51
CA ILE A 385 -2.94 35.52 -47.70
C ILE A 385 -1.46 35.74 -48.00
N PRO A 386 -0.58 34.75 -47.81
CA PRO A 386 0.75 34.76 -48.38
C PRO A 386 0.73 34.07 -49.75
N THR A 387 1.27 34.75 -50.76
CA THR A 387 1.78 34.15 -52.01
C THR A 387 3.11 33.46 -51.78
#